data_AF-A0A537IHK3-F1
#
_entry.id   AF-A0A537IHK3-F1
#
_cell.length_a   1.000
_cell.length_b   1.000
_cell.length_c   1.000
_cell.angle_alpha   90.00
_cell.angle_beta   90.00
_cell.angle_gamma   90.00
#
_symmetry.space_group_name_H-M   'P 1'
#
loop_
_entity.id
_entity.type
_entity.pdbx_description
1 polymer ?
#
loop_
_entity_poly.entity_id
_entity_poly.type
_entity_poly.pdbx_seq_one_letter_code
_entity_poly.pdbx_strand_id
1 'polypeptide(L)'
;MREISSKSFPHLWLSEGFATYLTHIYLESKYGTDSLNKRMQNDRDEIIAFAKESNRPIVDSVSPLMKLLNTNSYQKGGWILHMLRRQLGDTIFHSIIRRYYTAYAGKNADTRDFERICESESGKDLHVFFDQWLYSPGLPKLDVQWKYDEQNKRVLLTVHQTQHKLFVFPLEIEIWTGGTGTTKAQIPSVNVQDLQVSFPVTAKPLQIILDPNTCLLFEGSARMIK
;
A
#
# COMPACT_ATOMS: atom_id res chain seq x y z
N MET A 1 26.56 8.54 -4.53
CA MET A 1 25.77 7.34 -4.18
C MET A 1 26.20 6.26 -5.18
N ARG A 2 26.71 5.10 -4.73
CA ARG A 2 27.08 4.00 -5.66
C ARG A 2 25.82 3.19 -5.96
N GLU A 3 25.65 2.77 -7.21
CA GLU A 3 24.48 2.01 -7.68
C GLU A 3 24.36 0.65 -6.98
N ILE A 4 23.12 0.18 -6.79
CA ILE A 4 22.80 -1.20 -6.43
C ILE A 4 22.22 -1.85 -7.67
N SER A 5 22.83 -2.94 -8.13
CA SER A 5 22.27 -3.75 -9.22
C SER A 5 21.49 -4.92 -8.64
N SER A 6 20.42 -5.34 -9.31
CA SER A 6 19.67 -6.53 -8.90
C SER A 6 20.50 -7.80 -9.16
N LYS A 7 20.43 -8.81 -8.27
CA LYS A 7 21.12 -10.11 -8.51
C LYS A 7 20.69 -10.81 -9.79
N SER A 8 19.47 -10.53 -10.24
CA SER A 8 18.89 -11.02 -11.48
C SER A 8 17.70 -10.15 -11.85
N PHE A 9 17.38 -10.08 -13.15
CA PHE A 9 16.28 -9.28 -13.67
C PHE A 9 14.91 -9.43 -12.95
N PRO A 10 14.53 -10.59 -12.37
CA PRO A 10 13.31 -10.68 -11.55
C PRO A 10 13.21 -9.71 -10.37
N HIS A 11 14.33 -9.09 -9.94
CA HIS A 11 14.35 -8.11 -8.85
C HIS A 11 14.55 -6.67 -9.35
N LEU A 12 14.24 -6.40 -10.63
CA LEU A 12 14.36 -5.08 -11.26
C LEU A 12 13.63 -3.98 -10.49
N TRP A 13 12.51 -4.30 -9.82
CA TRP A 13 11.76 -3.36 -8.99
C TRP A 13 12.59 -2.75 -7.84
N LEU A 14 13.66 -3.41 -7.37
CA LEU A 14 14.55 -2.85 -6.35
C LEU A 14 15.30 -1.62 -6.86
N SER A 15 15.52 -1.51 -8.18
CA SER A 15 16.05 -0.30 -8.81
C SER A 15 14.91 0.67 -9.11
N GLU A 16 13.96 0.22 -9.94
CA GLU A 16 12.96 1.11 -10.54
C GLU A 16 11.92 1.61 -9.51
N GLY A 17 11.49 0.75 -8.59
CA GLY A 17 10.56 1.11 -7.51
C GLY A 17 11.20 2.05 -6.50
N PHE A 18 12.48 1.84 -6.17
CA PHE A 18 13.23 2.77 -5.31
C PHE A 18 13.41 4.14 -5.99
N ALA A 19 13.85 4.17 -7.25
CA ALA A 19 14.01 5.41 -8.00
C ALA A 19 12.67 6.18 -8.09
N THR A 20 11.59 5.47 -8.40
CA THR A 20 10.23 6.00 -8.41
C THR A 20 9.88 6.59 -7.04
N TYR A 21 9.96 5.83 -5.96
CA TYR A 21 9.50 6.30 -4.65
C TYR A 21 10.39 7.36 -4.01
N LEU A 22 11.71 7.29 -4.17
CA LEU A 22 12.61 8.33 -3.66
C LEU A 22 12.39 9.66 -4.38
N THR A 23 11.99 9.64 -5.67
CA THR A 23 11.53 10.85 -6.37
C THR A 23 10.27 11.42 -5.72
N HIS A 24 9.33 10.58 -5.33
CA HIS A 24 8.12 11.00 -4.61
C HIS A 24 8.43 11.65 -3.25
N ILE A 25 9.32 11.04 -2.45
CA ILE A 25 9.76 11.60 -1.16
C ILE A 25 10.50 12.94 -1.36
N TYR A 26 11.35 13.03 -2.37
CA TYR A 26 12.03 14.30 -2.67
C TYR A 26 11.02 15.42 -2.96
N LEU A 27 9.99 15.12 -3.75
CA LEU A 27 8.95 16.10 -4.08
C LEU A 27 8.06 16.42 -2.87
N GLU A 28 7.76 15.45 -2.01
CA GLU A 28 7.13 15.68 -0.71
C GLU A 28 7.91 16.70 0.10
N SER A 29 9.24 16.53 0.19
CA SER A 29 10.11 17.45 0.96
C SER A 29 10.11 18.88 0.41
N LYS A 30 9.84 19.05 -0.89
CA LYS A 30 9.87 20.35 -1.57
C LYS A 30 8.50 21.02 -1.65
N TYR A 31 7.43 20.24 -1.75
CA TYR A 31 6.08 20.73 -2.09
C TYR A 31 5.00 20.29 -1.09
N GLY A 32 5.36 19.56 -0.03
CA GLY A 32 4.46 19.13 1.04
C GLY A 32 3.73 17.82 0.77
N THR A 33 3.04 17.31 1.79
CA THR A 33 2.39 15.98 1.80
C THR A 33 1.30 15.83 0.74
N ASP A 34 0.57 16.90 0.40
CA ASP A 34 -0.45 16.85 -0.65
C ASP A 34 0.15 16.48 -2.01
N SER A 35 1.39 16.88 -2.28
CA SER A 35 2.10 16.50 -3.50
C SER A 35 2.41 15.00 -3.56
N LEU A 36 2.73 14.38 -2.42
CA LEU A 36 2.91 12.94 -2.31
C LEU A 36 1.58 12.23 -2.52
N ASN A 37 0.54 12.63 -1.77
CA ASN A 37 -0.78 12.00 -1.85
C ASN A 37 -1.33 12.00 -3.27
N LYS A 38 -1.27 13.14 -3.97
CA LYS A 38 -1.71 13.24 -5.37
C LYS A 38 -0.96 12.28 -6.30
N ARG A 39 0.35 12.15 -6.11
CA ARG A 39 1.16 11.27 -6.95
C ARG A 39 0.92 9.80 -6.64
N MET A 40 0.82 9.44 -5.36
CA MET A 40 0.47 8.08 -4.98
C MET A 40 -0.91 7.71 -5.56
N GLN A 41 -1.90 8.62 -5.51
CA GLN A 41 -3.22 8.42 -6.15
C GLN A 41 -3.09 8.15 -7.66
N ASN A 42 -2.32 8.96 -8.38
CA ASN A 42 -2.07 8.71 -9.81
C ASN A 42 -1.41 7.34 -10.05
N ASP A 43 -0.39 6.99 -9.27
CA ASP A 43 0.27 5.69 -9.37
C ASP A 43 -0.71 4.54 -9.08
N ARG A 44 -1.65 4.72 -8.13
CA ARG A 44 -2.70 3.72 -7.83
C ARG A 44 -3.58 3.51 -9.05
N ASP A 45 -4.02 4.59 -9.69
CA ASP A 45 -4.88 4.51 -10.88
C ASP A 45 -4.15 3.80 -12.04
N GLU A 46 -2.87 4.11 -12.26
CA GLU A 46 -2.03 3.43 -13.25
C GLU A 46 -1.87 1.93 -12.94
N ILE A 47 -1.65 1.57 -11.68
CA ILE A 47 -1.53 0.16 -11.25
C ILE A 47 -2.85 -0.57 -11.46
N ILE A 48 -3.99 0.03 -11.10
CA ILE A 48 -5.32 -0.57 -11.28
C ILE A 48 -5.60 -0.80 -12.76
N ALA A 49 -5.28 0.17 -13.63
CA ALA A 49 -5.42 0.02 -15.07
C ALA A 49 -4.53 -1.11 -15.60
N PHE A 50 -3.24 -1.10 -15.24
CA PHE A 50 -2.29 -2.12 -15.68
C PHE A 50 -2.66 -3.53 -15.19
N ALA A 51 -3.17 -3.67 -13.97
CA ALA A 51 -3.59 -4.97 -13.42
C ALA A 51 -4.75 -5.61 -14.19
N LYS A 52 -5.56 -4.82 -14.91
CA LYS A 52 -6.62 -5.32 -15.81
C LYS A 52 -6.05 -5.90 -17.11
N GLU A 53 -4.89 -5.40 -17.55
CA GLU A 53 -4.21 -5.85 -18.77
C GLU A 53 -3.21 -6.99 -18.50
N SER A 54 -2.51 -6.92 -17.35
CA SER A 54 -1.43 -7.84 -16.99
C SER A 54 -1.49 -8.19 -15.50
N ASN A 55 -2.04 -9.35 -15.20
CA ASN A 55 -2.14 -9.86 -13.83
C ASN A 55 -0.90 -10.69 -13.45
N ARG A 56 0.27 -10.05 -13.38
CA ARG A 56 1.55 -10.68 -13.02
C ARG A 56 2.10 -10.14 -11.69
N PRO A 57 2.91 -10.91 -10.95
CA PRO A 57 3.61 -10.41 -9.77
C PRO A 57 4.67 -9.37 -10.15
N ILE A 58 5.24 -8.69 -9.15
CA ILE A 58 6.36 -7.75 -9.36
C ILE A 58 7.66 -8.52 -9.50
N VAL A 59 7.91 -9.48 -8.61
CA VAL A 59 9.03 -10.40 -8.74
C VAL A 59 8.61 -11.48 -9.72
N ASP A 60 9.07 -11.33 -10.95
CA ASP A 60 8.59 -12.08 -12.10
C ASP A 60 9.75 -12.51 -13.01
N SER A 61 9.61 -13.68 -13.63
CA SER A 61 10.60 -14.29 -14.53
C SER A 61 10.14 -14.29 -15.99
N VAL A 62 9.30 -13.33 -16.39
CA VAL A 62 8.77 -13.21 -17.76
C VAL A 62 9.88 -12.99 -18.79
N SER A 63 9.69 -13.55 -19.99
CA SER A 63 10.58 -13.38 -21.14
C SER A 63 9.84 -12.71 -22.32
N PRO A 64 10.51 -11.83 -23.09
CA PRO A 64 11.83 -11.26 -22.83
C PRO A 64 11.86 -10.36 -21.60
N LEU A 65 13.02 -10.27 -20.93
CA LEU A 65 13.18 -9.56 -19.66
C LEU A 65 12.81 -8.06 -19.72
N MET A 66 12.90 -7.45 -20.91
CA MET A 66 12.44 -6.06 -21.12
C MET A 66 10.95 -5.87 -20.81
N LYS A 67 10.14 -6.93 -20.82
CA LYS A 67 8.74 -6.86 -20.37
C LYS A 67 8.59 -6.53 -18.89
N LEU A 68 9.65 -6.66 -18.08
CA LEU A 68 9.64 -6.26 -16.67
C LEU A 68 9.70 -4.74 -16.48
N LEU A 69 10.09 -3.97 -17.51
CA LEU A 69 10.06 -2.50 -17.49
C LEU A 69 8.61 -2.01 -17.70
N ASN A 70 7.79 -2.13 -16.65
CA ASN A 70 6.36 -1.85 -16.69
C ASN A 70 5.84 -1.31 -15.35
N THR A 71 4.55 -1.01 -15.26
CA THR A 71 3.91 -0.43 -14.07
C THR A 71 4.12 -1.23 -12.78
N ASN A 72 4.34 -2.55 -12.84
CA ASN A 72 4.68 -3.33 -11.66
C ASN A 72 6.06 -2.98 -11.10
N SER A 73 7.09 -2.86 -11.94
CA SER A 73 8.45 -2.57 -11.46
C SER A 73 8.62 -1.13 -10.99
N TYR A 74 7.90 -0.19 -11.60
CA TYR A 74 7.97 1.25 -11.30
C TYR A 74 6.97 1.66 -10.23
N GLN A 75 5.71 1.92 -10.63
CA GLN A 75 4.66 2.46 -9.76
C GLN A 75 4.31 1.51 -8.63
N LYS A 76 4.05 0.22 -8.92
CA LYS A 76 3.69 -0.76 -7.88
C LYS A 76 4.85 -1.03 -6.94
N GLY A 77 6.07 -1.12 -7.47
CA GLY A 77 7.30 -1.22 -6.67
C GLY A 77 7.46 -0.03 -5.72
N GLY A 78 7.22 1.19 -6.20
CA GLY A 78 7.23 2.39 -5.37
C GLY A 78 6.12 2.42 -4.32
N TRP A 79 4.92 1.97 -4.67
CA TRP A 79 3.80 1.80 -3.75
C TRP A 79 4.09 0.86 -2.58
N ILE A 80 4.86 -0.21 -2.80
CA ILE A 80 5.23 -1.14 -1.73
C ILE A 80 6.18 -0.48 -0.73
N LEU A 81 7.14 0.31 -1.21
CA LEU A 81 7.99 1.10 -0.33
C LEU A 81 7.18 2.15 0.43
N HIS A 82 6.18 2.76 -0.21
CA HIS A 82 5.25 3.67 0.45
C HIS A 82 4.50 2.97 1.59
N MET A 83 3.82 1.86 1.31
CA MET A 83 3.09 1.08 2.32
C MET A 83 4.01 0.64 3.47
N LEU A 84 5.24 0.22 3.16
CA LEU A 84 6.23 -0.16 4.15
C LEU A 84 6.62 1.03 5.05
N ARG A 85 6.85 2.22 4.48
CA ARG A 85 7.09 3.45 5.25
C ARG A 85 5.91 3.78 6.15
N ARG A 86 4.68 3.66 5.66
CA ARG A 86 3.45 3.93 6.45
C ARG A 86 3.28 2.93 7.60
N GLN A 87 3.58 1.65 7.38
CA GLN A 87 3.46 0.60 8.39
C GLN A 87 4.57 0.62 9.46
N LEU A 88 5.77 1.06 9.09
CA LEU A 88 6.94 1.08 9.99
C LEU A 88 7.21 2.46 10.61
N GLY A 89 6.71 3.53 9.99
CA GLY A 89 7.03 4.90 10.34
C GLY A 89 8.36 5.37 9.75
N ASP A 90 8.50 6.69 9.62
CA ASP A 90 9.59 7.34 8.90
C ASP A 90 10.98 7.02 9.48
N THR A 91 11.10 6.97 10.80
CA THR A 91 12.39 6.70 11.47
C THR A 91 12.93 5.32 11.11
N ILE A 92 12.11 4.27 11.24
CA ILE A 92 12.51 2.89 10.93
C ILE A 92 12.74 2.75 9.43
N PHE A 93 11.86 3.31 8.60
CA PHE A 93 12.02 3.28 7.15
C PHE A 93 13.35 3.93 6.71
N HIS A 94 13.70 5.10 7.21
CA HIS A 94 14.98 5.73 6.90
C HIS A 94 16.18 4.90 7.37
N SER A 95 16.08 4.20 8.52
CA SER A 95 17.12 3.27 8.99
C SER A 95 17.30 2.12 8.01
N ILE A 96 16.20 1.48 7.58
CA ILE A 96 16.17 0.41 6.59
C ILE A 96 16.86 0.84 5.29
N ILE A 97 16.49 2.01 4.74
CA ILE A 97 17.06 2.52 3.51
C ILE A 97 18.57 2.70 3.66
N ARG A 98 19.04 3.36 4.74
CA ARG A 98 20.47 3.55 4.99
C ARG A 98 21.20 2.20 5.10
N ARG A 99 20.66 1.27 5.89
CA ARG A 99 21.25 -0.05 6.10
C ARG A 99 21.35 -0.85 4.80
N TYR A 100 20.29 -0.84 3.99
CA TYR A 100 20.25 -1.50 2.69
C TYR A 100 21.32 -0.96 1.75
N TYR A 101 21.40 0.37 1.59
CA TYR A 101 22.42 0.98 0.74
C TYR A 101 23.85 0.75 1.25
N THR A 102 24.08 0.76 2.56
CA THR A 102 25.40 0.46 3.12
C THR A 102 25.79 -1.00 2.92
N ALA A 103 24.87 -1.94 3.11
CA ALA A 103 25.15 -3.38 3.02
C ALA A 103 25.43 -3.85 1.58
N TYR A 104 24.71 -3.26 0.61
CA TYR A 104 24.71 -3.68 -0.80
C TYR A 104 25.38 -2.69 -1.75
N ALA A 105 26.06 -1.65 -1.25
CA ALA A 105 26.84 -0.75 -2.09
C ALA A 105 27.87 -1.52 -2.95
N GLY A 106 27.72 -1.46 -4.28
CA GLY A 106 28.58 -2.17 -5.22
C GLY A 106 28.43 -3.70 -5.19
N LYS A 107 27.32 -4.21 -4.64
CA LYS A 107 26.95 -5.62 -4.62
C LYS A 107 25.56 -5.79 -5.22
N ASN A 108 25.20 -7.04 -5.47
CA ASN A 108 23.88 -7.39 -5.92
C ASN A 108 22.98 -7.79 -4.73
N ALA A 109 21.73 -7.31 -4.75
CA ALA A 109 20.68 -7.71 -3.80
C ALA A 109 19.51 -8.38 -4.52
N ASP A 110 18.83 -9.29 -3.84
CA ASP A 110 17.51 -9.78 -4.23
C ASP A 110 16.43 -9.26 -3.26
N THR A 111 15.17 -9.59 -3.56
CA THR A 111 14.04 -9.13 -2.75
C THR A 111 14.06 -9.69 -1.32
N ARG A 112 14.53 -10.93 -1.12
CA ARG A 112 14.58 -11.55 0.21
C ARG A 112 15.72 -10.97 1.04
N ASP A 113 16.79 -10.51 0.41
CA ASP A 113 17.83 -9.71 1.07
C ASP A 113 17.28 -8.40 1.63
N PHE A 114 16.46 -7.68 0.85
CA PHE A 114 15.83 -6.44 1.31
C PHE A 114 14.82 -6.70 2.44
N GLU A 115 13.98 -7.74 2.31
CA GLU A 115 13.06 -8.19 3.36
C GLU A 115 13.80 -8.46 4.69
N ARG A 116 14.91 -9.21 4.65
CA ARG A 116 15.72 -9.49 5.85
C ARG A 116 16.24 -8.22 6.53
N ILE A 117 16.63 -7.19 5.78
CA ILE A 117 17.01 -5.90 6.36
C ILE A 117 15.80 -5.20 6.99
N CYS A 118 14.65 -5.23 6.33
CA CYS A 118 13.42 -4.63 6.86
C CYS A 118 13.01 -5.28 8.19
N GLU A 119 13.04 -6.61 8.27
CA GLU A 119 12.71 -7.35 9.49
C GLU A 119 13.73 -7.10 10.60
N SER A 120 15.03 -7.10 10.27
CA SER A 120 16.09 -6.85 11.26
C SER A 120 16.03 -5.45 11.86
N GLU A 121 15.69 -4.42 11.08
CA GLU A 121 15.65 -3.03 11.55
C GLU A 121 14.30 -2.68 12.20
N SER A 122 13.22 -3.37 11.85
CA SER A 122 11.88 -3.12 12.40
C SER A 122 11.49 -4.02 13.56
N GLY A 123 12.12 -5.20 13.70
CA GLY A 123 11.73 -6.24 14.65
C GLY A 123 10.37 -6.88 14.36
N LYS A 124 9.81 -6.68 13.15
CA LYS A 124 8.52 -7.24 12.73
C LYS A 124 8.75 -8.37 11.71
N ASP A 125 7.92 -9.40 11.77
CA ASP A 125 7.75 -10.36 10.68
C ASP A 125 7.02 -9.66 9.53
N LEU A 126 7.68 -9.57 8.38
CA LEU A 126 7.16 -8.91 7.19
C LEU A 126 6.92 -9.91 6.06
N HIS A 127 7.04 -11.21 6.32
CA HIS A 127 6.97 -12.24 5.30
C HIS A 127 5.68 -12.19 4.51
N VAL A 128 4.53 -12.09 5.20
CA VAL A 128 3.19 -11.98 4.58
C VAL A 128 3.10 -10.72 3.72
N PHE A 129 3.66 -9.60 4.18
CA PHE A 129 3.67 -8.34 3.43
C PHE A 129 4.45 -8.50 2.12
N PHE A 130 5.69 -9.00 2.18
CA PHE A 130 6.50 -9.19 0.97
C PHE A 130 5.88 -10.23 0.03
N ASP A 131 5.39 -11.34 0.54
CA ASP A 131 4.81 -12.42 -0.29
C ASP A 131 3.55 -11.98 -1.04
N GLN A 132 2.62 -11.31 -0.37
CA GLN A 132 1.37 -10.89 -1.00
C GLN A 132 1.56 -9.72 -1.98
N TRP A 133 2.49 -8.80 -1.72
CA TRP A 133 2.62 -7.60 -2.54
C TRP A 133 3.61 -7.75 -3.70
N LEU A 134 4.66 -8.56 -3.54
CA LEU A 134 5.74 -8.71 -4.54
C LEU A 134 5.64 -10.01 -5.33
N TYR A 135 5.32 -11.11 -4.68
CA TYR A 135 5.34 -12.46 -5.27
C TYR A 135 3.97 -12.93 -5.77
N SER A 136 2.91 -12.23 -5.39
CA SER A 136 1.55 -12.54 -5.81
C SER A 136 1.01 -11.52 -6.81
N PRO A 137 0.29 -11.97 -7.86
CA PRO A 137 -0.37 -11.07 -8.79
C PRO A 137 -1.61 -10.42 -8.15
N GLY A 138 -2.07 -9.31 -8.75
CA GLY A 138 -3.28 -8.60 -8.34
C GLY A 138 -3.08 -7.61 -7.20
N LEU A 139 -4.21 -7.15 -6.67
CA LEU A 139 -4.34 -6.16 -5.60
C LEU A 139 -5.68 -6.37 -4.88
N PRO A 140 -5.85 -5.87 -3.63
CA PRO A 140 -7.13 -5.96 -2.93
C PRO A 140 -8.25 -5.23 -3.67
N LYS A 141 -9.40 -5.89 -3.85
CA LYS A 141 -10.60 -5.31 -4.47
C LYS A 141 -11.75 -5.24 -3.46
N LEU A 142 -12.09 -4.03 -3.02
CA LEU A 142 -12.99 -3.80 -1.89
C LEU A 142 -14.36 -3.28 -2.35
N ASP A 143 -15.43 -4.00 -2.01
CA ASP A 143 -16.80 -3.44 -1.93
C ASP A 143 -17.06 -3.11 -0.47
N VAL A 144 -17.02 -1.83 -0.11
CA VAL A 144 -17.25 -1.40 1.26
C VAL A 144 -18.65 -0.81 1.38
N GLN A 145 -19.44 -1.40 2.26
CA GLN A 145 -20.81 -0.99 2.51
C GLN A 145 -20.94 -0.50 3.94
N TRP A 146 -21.73 0.55 4.17
CA TRP A 146 -21.96 1.03 5.52
C TRP A 146 -23.39 1.47 5.77
N LYS A 147 -23.83 1.32 7.02
CA LYS A 147 -25.12 1.80 7.51
C LYS A 147 -24.95 2.53 8.84
N TYR A 148 -25.86 3.46 9.11
CA TYR A 148 -25.90 4.19 10.36
C TYR A 148 -26.99 3.63 11.27
N ASP A 149 -26.58 3.17 12.45
CA ASP A 149 -27.47 2.82 13.55
C ASP A 149 -27.69 4.07 14.41
N GLU A 150 -28.84 4.71 14.20
CA GLU A 150 -29.20 5.95 14.89
C GLU A 150 -29.50 5.74 16.37
N GLN A 151 -29.97 4.56 16.77
CA GLN A 151 -30.30 4.23 18.15
C GLN A 151 -29.03 4.12 18.99
N ASN A 152 -28.02 3.43 18.46
CA ASN A 152 -26.75 3.20 19.16
C ASN A 152 -25.66 4.23 18.84
N LYS A 153 -25.94 5.18 17.93
CA LYS A 153 -24.97 6.17 17.42
C LYS A 153 -23.70 5.49 16.90
N ARG A 154 -23.87 4.49 16.04
CA ARG A 154 -22.76 3.73 15.44
C ARG A 154 -22.86 3.68 13.93
N VAL A 155 -21.71 3.66 13.27
CA VAL A 155 -21.57 3.22 11.89
C VAL A 155 -21.25 1.73 11.90
N LEU A 156 -22.02 0.93 11.17
CA LEU A 156 -21.67 -0.45 10.85
C LEU A 156 -21.07 -0.47 9.45
N LEU A 157 -19.86 -0.99 9.32
CA LEU A 157 -19.09 -1.07 8.09
C LEU A 157 -18.85 -2.55 7.76
N THR A 158 -19.19 -2.95 6.54
CA THR A 158 -18.88 -4.25 5.97
C THR A 158 -17.83 -4.04 4.89
N VAL A 159 -16.64 -4.61 5.08
CA VAL A 159 -15.56 -4.63 4.10
C VAL A 159 -15.58 -6.00 3.41
N HIS A 160 -15.95 -6.04 2.14
CA HIS A 160 -15.98 -7.26 1.33
C HIS A 160 -14.79 -7.28 0.35
N GLN A 161 -13.91 -8.27 0.48
CA GLN A 161 -12.87 -8.57 -0.52
C GLN A 161 -13.48 -9.42 -1.64
N THR A 162 -13.62 -8.83 -2.84
CA THR A 162 -14.32 -9.45 -3.98
C THR A 162 -13.48 -10.50 -4.72
N GLN A 163 -12.16 -10.49 -4.54
CA GLN A 163 -11.24 -11.42 -5.18
C GLN A 163 -11.07 -12.72 -4.37
N HIS A 164 -10.76 -13.84 -5.04
CA HIS A 164 -10.56 -15.14 -4.37
C HIS A 164 -9.35 -15.17 -3.41
N LYS A 165 -8.20 -14.61 -3.81
CA LYS A 165 -7.02 -14.55 -2.95
C LYS A 165 -7.14 -13.34 -2.01
N LEU A 166 -7.40 -13.62 -0.75
CA LEU A 166 -7.51 -12.58 0.28
C LEU A 166 -6.14 -11.98 0.58
N PHE A 167 -6.12 -10.67 0.79
CA PHE A 167 -4.95 -9.95 1.29
C PHE A 167 -5.12 -9.67 2.78
N VAL A 168 -4.00 -9.44 3.46
CA VAL A 168 -3.94 -9.04 4.86
C VAL A 168 -3.38 -7.62 4.94
N PHE A 169 -4.17 -6.67 5.43
CA PHE A 169 -3.74 -5.27 5.52
C PHE A 169 -4.51 -4.48 6.59
N PRO A 170 -3.90 -3.44 7.19
CA PRO A 170 -4.66 -2.44 7.92
C PRO A 170 -5.42 -1.53 6.94
N LEU A 171 -6.58 -1.03 7.36
CA LEU A 171 -7.35 -0.05 6.59
C LEU A 171 -7.68 1.16 7.47
N GLU A 172 -7.16 2.33 7.10
CA GLU A 172 -7.59 3.60 7.68
C GLU A 172 -8.91 4.04 7.04
N ILE A 173 -9.79 4.64 7.84
CA ILE A 173 -11.03 5.25 7.38
C ILE A 173 -11.24 6.60 8.05
N GLU A 174 -11.95 7.48 7.38
CA GLU A 174 -12.44 8.72 7.94
C GLU A 174 -13.96 8.80 7.79
N ILE A 175 -14.67 8.96 8.90
CA ILE A 175 -16.11 9.09 8.96
C ILE A 175 -16.45 10.57 9.06
N TRP A 176 -17.07 11.10 8.02
CA TRP A 176 -17.48 12.50 7.94
C TRP A 176 -18.88 12.65 8.52
N THR A 177 -19.02 13.54 9.50
CA THR A 177 -20.31 13.88 10.13
C THR A 177 -20.68 15.32 9.80
N GLY A 178 -21.97 15.61 9.65
CA GLY A 178 -22.43 16.97 9.29
C GLY A 178 -21.95 18.02 10.30
N GLY A 179 -21.35 19.10 9.82
CA GLY A 179 -20.75 20.16 10.65
C GLY A 179 -19.29 19.91 11.00
N THR A 180 -18.38 20.02 10.02
CA THR A 180 -16.89 20.04 10.11
C THR A 180 -16.17 18.92 10.88
N GLY A 181 -16.88 18.02 11.57
CA GLY A 181 -16.29 16.98 12.39
C GLY A 181 -16.03 15.71 11.59
N THR A 182 -14.81 15.19 11.69
CA THR A 182 -14.46 13.86 11.19
C THR A 182 -14.02 12.96 12.34
N THR A 183 -14.37 11.68 12.26
CA THR A 183 -13.84 10.63 13.14
C THR A 183 -12.88 9.78 12.32
N LYS A 184 -11.60 9.82 12.66
CA LYS A 184 -10.60 8.91 12.08
C LYS A 184 -10.63 7.60 12.84
N ALA A 185 -10.64 6.49 12.12
CA ALA A 185 -10.58 5.16 12.70
C ALA A 185 -9.69 4.25 11.86
N GLN A 186 -9.21 3.18 12.46
CA GLN A 186 -8.36 2.20 11.81
C GLN A 186 -8.90 0.81 12.08
N ILE A 187 -8.98 0.00 11.03
CA ILE A 187 -9.17 -1.45 11.10
C ILE A 187 -7.77 -2.07 11.10
N PRO A 188 -7.30 -2.67 12.21
CA PRO A 188 -5.92 -3.14 12.29
C PRO A 188 -5.57 -4.24 11.29
N SER A 189 -6.55 -5.07 10.93
CA SER A 189 -6.36 -6.19 10.01
C SER A 189 -7.66 -6.56 9.31
N VAL A 190 -7.71 -6.32 8.00
CA VAL A 190 -8.66 -6.95 7.07
C VAL A 190 -7.98 -8.21 6.54
N ASN A 191 -8.49 -9.38 6.89
CA ASN A 191 -7.88 -10.68 6.54
C ASN A 191 -8.91 -11.78 6.21
N VAL A 192 -10.19 -11.43 6.15
CA VAL A 192 -11.30 -12.33 5.79
C VAL A 192 -12.02 -11.77 4.57
N GLN A 193 -12.88 -12.59 3.96
CA GLN A 193 -13.66 -12.19 2.78
C GLN A 193 -14.69 -11.13 3.14
N ASP A 194 -15.42 -11.32 4.24
CA ASP A 194 -16.42 -10.40 4.75
C ASP A 194 -16.07 -10.01 6.19
N LEU A 195 -15.60 -8.78 6.37
CA LEU A 195 -15.30 -8.23 7.69
C LEU A 195 -16.37 -7.22 8.08
N GLN A 196 -17.02 -7.43 9.22
CA GLN A 196 -17.92 -6.44 9.82
C GLN A 196 -17.26 -5.78 11.02
N VAL A 197 -17.26 -4.45 11.03
CA VAL A 197 -16.78 -3.64 12.15
C VAL A 197 -17.77 -2.52 12.45
N SER A 198 -17.70 -1.95 13.65
CA SER A 198 -18.52 -0.79 13.99
C SER A 198 -17.74 0.27 14.74
N PHE A 199 -18.09 1.53 14.48
CA PHE A 199 -17.43 2.69 15.08
C PHE A 199 -18.47 3.59 15.75
N PRO A 200 -18.22 4.08 16.97
CA PRO A 200 -19.07 5.10 17.57
C PRO A 200 -18.94 6.41 16.78
N VAL A 201 -20.05 7.13 16.65
CA VAL A 201 -20.09 8.46 16.01
C VAL A 201 -20.87 9.43 16.89
N THR A 202 -20.47 10.70 16.90
CA THR A 202 -21.14 11.75 17.68
C THR A 202 -22.34 12.37 16.95
N ALA A 203 -22.40 12.21 15.64
CA ALA A 203 -23.45 12.75 14.78
C ALA A 203 -23.72 11.82 13.58
N LYS A 204 -24.79 12.11 12.85
CA LYS A 204 -25.18 11.32 11.68
C LYS A 204 -24.06 11.38 10.61
N PRO A 205 -23.49 10.24 10.21
CA PRO A 205 -22.48 10.18 9.17
C PRO A 205 -23.08 10.53 7.80
N LEU A 206 -22.32 11.29 7.02
CA LEU A 206 -22.65 11.67 5.65
C LEU A 206 -21.86 10.85 4.63
N GLN A 207 -20.61 10.56 4.94
CA GLN A 207 -19.69 9.85 4.07
C GLN A 207 -18.64 9.10 4.87
N ILE A 208 -18.13 8.01 4.30
CA ILE A 208 -16.91 7.34 4.75
C ILE A 208 -15.89 7.43 3.63
N ILE A 209 -14.70 7.93 3.96
CA ILE A 209 -13.54 7.94 3.07
C ILE A 209 -12.65 6.76 3.47
N LEU A 210 -12.35 5.90 2.51
CA LEU A 210 -11.38 4.82 2.68
C LEU A 210 -9.99 5.38 2.43
N ASP A 211 -9.05 5.03 3.29
CA ASP A 211 -7.64 5.39 3.17
C ASP A 211 -7.41 6.88 2.88
N PRO A 212 -7.88 7.78 3.77
CA PRO A 212 -7.85 9.24 3.56
C PRO A 212 -6.44 9.80 3.34
N ASN A 213 -5.42 9.07 3.81
CA ASN A 213 -4.01 9.45 3.70
C ASN A 213 -3.26 8.68 2.59
N THR A 214 -3.97 7.98 1.70
CA THR A 214 -3.37 7.27 0.55
C THR A 214 -2.27 6.27 0.95
N CYS A 215 -2.46 5.57 2.06
CA CYS A 215 -1.49 4.66 2.68
C CYS A 215 -1.57 3.21 2.18
N LEU A 216 -2.63 2.82 1.49
CA LEU A 216 -2.89 1.44 1.07
C LEU A 216 -3.14 1.34 -0.44
N LEU A 217 -2.54 0.35 -1.11
CA LEU A 217 -2.87 0.04 -2.51
C LEU A 217 -4.10 -0.87 -2.59
N PHE A 218 -5.22 -0.38 -3.14
CA PHE A 218 -6.42 -1.18 -3.39
C PHE A 218 -7.29 -0.57 -4.51
N GLU A 219 -8.18 -1.36 -5.09
CA GLU A 219 -9.29 -0.91 -5.96
C GLU A 219 -10.59 -1.01 -5.17
N GLY A 220 -11.37 0.06 -5.06
CA GLY A 220 -12.64 0.00 -4.35
C GLY A 220 -13.18 1.35 -3.91
N SER A 221 -14.39 1.33 -3.37
CA SER A 221 -15.05 2.51 -2.81
C SER A 221 -15.97 2.12 -1.65
N ALA A 222 -16.41 3.12 -0.89
CA ALA A 222 -17.40 2.96 0.16
C ALA A 222 -18.76 3.53 -0.26
N ARG A 223 -19.84 2.80 -0.01
CA ARG A 223 -21.21 3.24 -0.29
C ARG A 223 -22.14 3.03 0.90
N MET A 224 -23.05 3.99 1.09
CA MET A 224 -24.10 3.87 2.10
C MET A 224 -25.16 2.87 1.60
N ILE A 225 -25.57 1.95 2.47
CA ILE A 225 -26.74 1.09 2.26
C ILE A 225 -27.88 1.54 3.18
N LYS A 226 -29.11 1.29 2.74
CA LYS A 226 -30.32 1.62 3.50
C LYS A 226 -30.52 0.70 4.70
#